data_AF-A0A427YM30-F1
#
_entry.id   AF-A0A427YM30-F1
#
_cell.length_a   1.000
_cell.length_b   1.000
_cell.length_c   1.000
_cell.angle_alpha   90.00
_cell.angle_beta   90.00
_cell.angle_gamma   90.00
#
_symmetry.space_group_name_H-M   'P 1'
#
loop_
_entity.id
_entity.type
_entity.pdbx_description
1 polymer ?
#
loop_
_entity_poly.entity_id
_entity_poly.type
_entity_poly.pdbx_seq_one_letter_code
_entity_poly.pdbx_strand_id
1 'polypeptide(L)'
;MRQLKHHEQKLLKKVDFLNWKQDASQREAKVMRMYHIQDREDYHKYNKICGSLRSLVHRLSLLPAKDPFRQQRETEMLNKLYDMGILV
;
A
#
# COMPACT_ATOMS: atom_id res chain seq x y z
N MET A 1 -18.05 17.78 16.18
CA MET A 1 -19.26 17.87 15.32
C MET A 1 -20.45 17.34 16.10
N ARG A 2 -21.65 17.91 15.93
CA ARG A 2 -22.86 17.44 16.62
C ARG A 2 -23.28 16.07 16.09
N GLN A 3 -23.75 15.17 16.96
CA GLN A 3 -24.33 13.90 16.53
C GLN A 3 -25.64 14.14 15.76
N LEU A 4 -25.75 13.53 14.58
CA LEU A 4 -26.94 13.61 13.72
C LEU A 4 -28.08 12.79 14.33
N LYS A 5 -29.31 13.31 14.25
CA LYS A 5 -30.53 12.58 14.61
C LYS A 5 -30.80 11.50 13.56
N HIS A 6 -31.62 10.50 13.92
CA HIS A 6 -31.92 9.35 13.05
C HIS A 6 -32.42 9.73 11.64
N HIS A 7 -33.26 10.77 11.52
CA HIS A 7 -33.75 11.24 10.22
C HIS A 7 -32.66 11.96 9.40
N GLU A 8 -31.79 12.73 10.06
CA GLU A 8 -30.66 13.41 9.44
C GLU A 8 -29.62 12.39 8.93
N GLN A 9 -29.34 11.36 9.72
CA GLN A 9 -28.43 10.27 9.35
C GLN A 9 -28.99 9.44 8.18
N LYS A 10 -30.31 9.27 8.08
CA LYS A 10 -30.96 8.57 6.96
C LYS A 10 -30.84 9.35 5.64
N LEU A 11 -30.83 10.68 5.70
CA LEU A 11 -30.63 11.56 4.54
C LEU A 11 -29.15 11.69 4.17
N LEU A 12 -28.26 11.73 5.17
CA LEU A 12 -26.83 12.00 5.00
C LEU A 12 -25.96 10.73 5.03
N LYS A 13 -26.45 9.61 4.47
CA LYS A 13 -25.73 8.31 4.49
C LYS A 13 -24.39 8.30 3.78
N LYS A 14 -24.16 9.22 2.82
CA LYS A 14 -22.89 9.33 2.07
C LYS A 14 -21.97 10.42 2.61
N VAL A 15 -22.38 11.15 3.64
CA VAL A 15 -21.63 12.27 4.19
C VAL A 15 -20.87 11.78 5.42
N ASP A 16 -19.63 11.36 5.20
CA ASP A 16 -18.63 11.15 6.24
C ASP A 16 -17.55 12.22 6.05
N PHE A 17 -17.44 13.14 7.00
CA PHE A 17 -16.49 14.26 6.94
C PHE A 17 -15.07 13.87 7.30
N LEU A 18 -14.88 12.71 7.94
CA LEU A 18 -13.58 12.22 8.37
C LEU A 18 -13.03 11.18 7.40
N ASN A 19 -13.91 10.36 6.81
CA ASN A 19 -13.49 9.26 5.93
C ASN A 19 -14.07 9.41 4.54
N TRP A 20 -13.29 10.03 3.66
CA TRP A 20 -13.57 9.96 2.23
C TRP A 20 -13.14 8.60 1.69
N LYS A 21 -14.02 7.94 0.91
CA LYS A 21 -13.72 6.64 0.28
C LYS A 21 -12.48 6.64 -0.62
N GLN A 22 -12.14 7.80 -1.17
CA GLN A 22 -10.99 7.97 -2.05
C GLN A 22 -9.69 8.20 -1.27
N ASP A 23 -9.81 8.43 0.04
CA ASP A 23 -8.69 8.84 0.87
C ASP A 23 -8.10 7.62 1.59
N ALA A 24 -6.96 7.14 1.09
CA ALA A 24 -6.17 6.10 1.77
C ALA A 24 -5.46 6.63 3.04
N SER A 25 -5.67 7.89 3.40
CA SER A 25 -5.04 8.59 4.54
C SER A 25 -5.20 7.87 5.88
N GLN A 26 -6.26 7.08 6.09
CA GLN A 26 -6.39 6.29 7.33
C GLN A 26 -5.30 5.23 7.49
N ARG A 27 -4.97 4.52 6.40
CA ARG A 27 -3.95 3.46 6.43
C ARG A 27 -2.58 4.08 6.64
N GLU A 28 -2.31 5.16 5.92
CA GLU A 28 -1.11 5.96 6.07
C GLU A 28 -0.93 6.44 7.52
N ALA A 29 -1.92 7.14 8.07
CA ALA A 29 -1.85 7.65 9.45
C ALA A 29 -1.66 6.52 10.48
N LYS A 30 -2.29 5.35 10.26
CA LYS A 30 -2.10 4.18 11.13
C LYS A 30 -0.67 3.65 11.08
N VAL A 31 -0.10 3.51 9.88
CA VAL A 31 1.27 3.01 9.69
C VAL A 31 2.29 4.01 10.23
N MET A 32 2.14 5.29 9.92
CA MET A 32 3.02 6.35 10.43
C MET A 32 3.03 6.38 11.96
N ARG A 33 1.87 6.24 12.62
CA ARG A 33 1.79 6.14 14.09
C ARG A 33 2.45 4.88 14.63
N MET A 34 2.23 3.73 14.00
CA MET A 34 2.77 2.45 14.45
C MET A 34 4.29 2.40 14.42
N TYR A 35 4.89 2.95 13.36
CA TYR A 35 6.34 2.94 13.14
C TYR A 35 7.01 4.29 13.45
N HIS A 36 6.28 5.22 14.05
CA HIS A 36 6.77 6.57 14.41
C HIS A 36 7.43 7.33 13.24
N ILE A 37 6.88 7.19 12.04
CA ILE A 37 7.33 7.94 10.86
C ILE A 37 6.88 9.39 11.02
N GLN A 38 7.83 10.31 11.05
CA GLN A 38 7.57 11.74 11.28
C GLN A 38 7.19 12.48 9.99
N ASP A 39 7.91 12.20 8.90
CA ASP A 39 7.66 12.83 7.61
C ASP A 39 6.63 12.02 6.81
N ARG A 40 5.58 12.69 6.36
CA ARG A 40 4.54 12.11 5.51
C ARG A 40 5.09 11.71 4.14
N GLU A 41 6.05 12.46 3.62
CA GLU A 41 6.66 12.18 2.33
C GLU A 41 7.41 10.84 2.33
N ASP A 42 7.97 10.42 3.46
CA ASP A 42 8.69 9.16 3.55
C ASP A 42 7.74 7.96 3.39
N TYR A 43 6.54 8.01 3.99
CA TYR A 43 5.53 6.99 3.75
C TYR A 43 5.16 6.91 2.25
N HIS A 44 4.96 8.05 1.61
CA HIS A 44 4.63 8.09 0.17
C HIS A 44 5.77 7.54 -0.70
N LYS A 45 7.03 7.88 -0.39
CA LYS A 45 8.22 7.34 -1.08
C LYS A 45 8.30 5.82 -0.93
N TYR A 46 8.17 5.29 0.29
CA TYR A 46 8.19 3.84 0.52
C TYR A 46 7.05 3.14 -0.20
N ASN A 47 5.83 3.70 -0.15
CA ASN A 47 4.69 3.11 -0.84
C ASN A 47 4.87 3.10 -2.37
N LYS A 48 5.48 4.15 -2.94
CA LYS A 48 5.81 4.22 -4.37
C LYS A 48 6.82 3.14 -4.77
N ILE A 49 7.88 2.95 -3.97
CA ILE A 49 8.88 1.89 -4.20
C ILE A 49 8.21 0.50 -4.16
N CYS A 50 7.38 0.23 -3.15
CA CYS A 50 6.60 -1.00 -3.05
C CYS A 50 5.68 -1.21 -4.26
N GLY A 51 5.06 -0.15 -4.77
CA GLY A 51 4.22 -0.19 -5.97
C GLY A 51 5.01 -0.56 -7.23
N SER A 52 6.16 0.09 -7.45
CA SER A 52 7.06 -0.22 -8.57
C SER A 52 7.58 -1.65 -8.51
N LEU A 53 7.96 -2.13 -7.32
CA LEU A 53 8.39 -3.51 -7.11
C LEU A 53 7.28 -4.52 -7.46
N ARG A 54 6.06 -4.29 -6.97
CA ARG A 54 4.91 -5.16 -7.29
C ARG A 54 4.58 -5.16 -8.78
N SER A 55 4.67 -4.01 -9.44
CA SER A 55 4.49 -3.91 -10.89
C SER A 55 5.55 -4.70 -11.66
N LEU A 56 6.81 -4.69 -11.19
CA LEU A 56 7.88 -5.49 -11.77
C LEU A 56 7.62 -6.99 -11.59
N VAL A 57 7.31 -7.43 -10.36
CA VAL A 57 6.99 -8.83 -10.06
C VAL A 57 5.77 -9.31 -10.85
N HIS A 58 4.75 -8.47 -10.98
CA HIS A 58 3.59 -8.79 -11.81
C HIS A 58 3.98 -9.01 -13.27
N ARG A 59 4.82 -8.14 -13.86
CA ARG A 59 5.32 -8.34 -15.22
C ARG A 59 6.15 -9.61 -15.37
N LEU A 60 6.96 -9.98 -14.38
CA LEU A 60 7.67 -11.26 -14.37
C LEU A 60 6.70 -12.45 -14.32
N SER A 61 5.61 -12.35 -13.56
CA SER A 61 4.60 -13.41 -13.45
C SER A 61 3.84 -13.69 -14.76
N LEU A 62 3.79 -12.69 -15.66
CA LEU A 62 3.19 -12.82 -16.99
C LEU A 62 4.09 -13.58 -17.98
N LEU A 63 5.39 -13.74 -17.68
CA LEU A 63 6.29 -14.53 -18.53
C LEU A 63 6.03 -16.04 -18.39
N PRO A 64 6.31 -16.85 -19.42
CA PRO A 64 6.19 -18.31 -19.35
C PRO A 64 7.00 -18.91 -18.18
N ALA A 65 6.45 -19.92 -17.50
CA ALA A 65 7.08 -20.51 -16.31
C ALA A 65 8.44 -21.18 -16.57
N LYS A 66 8.71 -21.58 -17.83
CA LYS A 66 9.98 -22.21 -18.25
C LYS A 66 10.98 -21.21 -18.83
N ASP A 67 10.67 -19.92 -18.83
CA ASP A 67 11.60 -18.90 -19.30
C ASP A 67 12.79 -18.78 -18.32
N PRO A 68 14.04 -19.03 -18.76
CA PRO A 68 15.21 -18.90 -17.89
C PRO A 68 15.41 -17.47 -17.37
N PHE A 69 14.98 -16.44 -18.11
CA PHE A 69 15.05 -15.05 -17.67
C PHE A 69 14.14 -14.80 -16.46
N ARG A 70 12.94 -15.38 -16.48
CA ARG A 70 12.00 -15.28 -15.35
C ARG A 70 12.61 -15.88 -14.09
N GLN A 71 13.13 -17.10 -14.17
CA GLN A 71 13.73 -17.80 -13.03
C GLN A 71 14.93 -17.04 -12.45
N GLN A 72 15.80 -16.53 -13.32
CA GLN A 72 16.97 -15.74 -12.89
C GLN A 72 16.53 -14.46 -12.17
N ARG A 73 15.62 -13.68 -12.77
CA ARG A 73 15.16 -12.40 -12.20
C ARG A 73 14.34 -12.57 -10.93
N GLU A 74 13.51 -13.61 -10.83
CA GLU A 74 12.78 -13.94 -9.60
C GLU A 74 13.75 -14.26 -8.47
N THR A 75 14.77 -15.09 -8.73
CA THR A 75 15.79 -15.46 -7.73
C THR A 75 16.60 -14.26 -7.28
N GLU A 76 17.09 -13.42 -8.21
CA GLU A 76 17.82 -12.19 -7.89
C GLU A 76 16.99 -11.23 -7.04
N MET A 77 15.69 -11.08 -7.34
CA MET A 77 14.80 -10.22 -6.57
C MET A 77 14.52 -10.76 -5.17
N LEU A 78 14.27 -12.07 -5.04
CA LEU A 78 14.05 -12.70 -3.75
C LEU A 78 15.26 -12.58 -2.84
N ASN A 79 16.45 -12.90 -3.36
CA ASN A 79 17.70 -12.76 -2.63
C ASN A 79 17.91 -11.31 -2.17
N LYS A 80 17.73 -10.34 -3.07
CA LYS A 80 17.90 -8.92 -2.73
C LYS A 80 16.92 -8.45 -1.64
N LEU A 81 15.67 -8.90 -1.68
CA LEU A 81 14.67 -8.53 -0.66
C LEU A 81 14.93 -9.21 0.69
N TYR A 82 15.47 -10.43 0.66
CA TYR A 82 15.91 -11.17 1.85
C TYR A 82 17.14 -10.52 2.49
N ASP A 83 18.15 -10.17 1.68
CA ASP A 83 19.37 -9.49 2.15
C ASP A 83 19.07 -8.12 2.78
N MET A 84 18.04 -7.43 2.28
CA MET A 84 17.55 -6.17 2.87
C MET A 84 16.65 -6.38 4.10
N GLY A 85 16.29 -7.61 4.44
CA GLY A 85 15.44 -7.95 5.60
C GLY A 85 13.96 -7.59 5.42
N ILE A 86 13.49 -7.38 4.19
CA ILE A 86 12.09 -7.04 3.88
C ILE A 86 11.22 -8.31 3.83
N LEU A 87 11.81 -9.42 3.36
CA LEU A 87 11.21 -10.75 3.39
C LEU A 87 11.91 -11.59 4.46
N VAL A 88 11.13 -12.41 5.17
CA VAL A 88 11.58 -13.34 6.22
C VAL A 88 11.38 -14.76 5.74
#